data_AF-A0A941I224-F1
#
_entry.id   AF-A0A941I224-F1
#
_cell.length_a   1.000
_cell.length_b   1.000
_cell.length_c   1.000
_cell.angle_alpha   90.00
_cell.angle_beta   90.00
_cell.angle_gamma   90.00
#
_symmetry.space_group_name_H-M   'P 1'
#
loop_
_entity.id
_entity.type
_entity.pdbx_description
1 polymer ?
#
loop_
_entity_poly.entity_id
_entity_poly.type
_entity_poly.pdbx_seq_one_letter_code
_entity_poly.pdbx_strand_id
1 'polypeptide(L)'
;MRQLLLDLDAESPPSLDTFVVGQNAELAQILCLFSERIASQYGERSVYLWGEAGAGKTHLLNAIAQTPNTRYISANAAEEHFWYSPEIDLYLLDDCDQLSPAAQIDAFALFNEARANGAFFVAAGNHPPMILNVREDLRTRLGWGLIYQVIGLSDEDKIDALERSAQAKGIGLAQGVLPYLITHYRRDMRSLSSMLGELDHYSLETKRPITLPLLRELLQRDHAE
;
A
#
# COMPACT_ATOMS: atom_id res chain seq x y z
N MET A 1 -37.07 4.41 -14.52
CA MET A 1 -36.53 4.83 -13.20
C MET A 1 -35.21 4.10 -13.01
N ARG A 2 -34.10 4.83 -12.92
CA ARG A 2 -32.76 4.27 -12.65
C ARG A 2 -32.63 4.21 -11.13
N GLN A 3 -32.57 3.00 -10.57
CA GLN A 3 -32.42 2.81 -9.13
C GLN A 3 -31.00 3.24 -8.77
N LEU A 4 -30.86 4.28 -7.96
CA LEU A 4 -29.56 4.66 -7.40
C LEU A 4 -29.20 3.61 -6.35
N LEU A 5 -28.08 2.94 -6.54
CA LEU A 5 -27.51 2.04 -5.54
C LEU A 5 -27.11 2.89 -4.32
N LEU A 6 -27.42 2.41 -3.13
CA LEU A 6 -26.88 2.98 -1.90
C LEU A 6 -25.40 2.60 -1.89
N ASP A 7 -24.54 3.62 -1.98
CA ASP A 7 -23.10 3.46 -2.06
C ASP A 7 -22.56 3.01 -0.70
N LEU A 8 -22.65 1.70 -0.45
CA LEU A 8 -22.07 1.04 0.73
C LEU A 8 -20.58 0.70 0.49
N ASP A 9 -20.08 0.94 -0.72
CA ASP A 9 -18.70 0.69 -1.17
C ASP A 9 -17.79 1.90 -0.93
N ALA A 10 -17.83 2.49 0.27
CA ALA A 10 -16.65 3.24 0.70
C ALA A 10 -15.49 2.24 0.69
N GLU A 11 -14.55 2.38 -0.26
CA GLU A 11 -13.34 1.54 -0.35
C GLU A 11 -12.80 1.38 1.06
N SER A 12 -12.78 0.15 1.57
CA SER A 12 -12.31 -0.09 2.94
C SER A 12 -10.89 0.45 3.02
N PRO A 13 -10.62 1.36 3.98
CA PRO A 13 -9.33 2.02 4.01
C PRO A 13 -8.25 0.96 4.21
N PRO A 14 -7.09 1.09 3.54
CA PRO A 14 -6.05 0.07 3.54
C PRO A 14 -5.68 -0.27 4.99
N SER A 15 -5.80 -1.53 5.39
CA SER A 15 -5.51 -2.00 6.75
C SER A 15 -4.56 -3.19 6.68
N LEU A 16 -3.96 -3.56 7.82
CA LEU A 16 -3.12 -4.75 7.88
C LEU A 16 -3.96 -6.03 7.66
N ASP A 17 -5.24 -6.01 8.03
CA ASP A 17 -6.17 -7.13 7.83
C ASP A 17 -6.51 -7.35 6.35
N THR A 18 -6.50 -6.29 5.54
CA THR A 18 -6.71 -6.38 4.09
C THR A 18 -5.42 -6.66 3.33
N PHE A 19 -4.27 -6.69 4.00
CA PHE A 19 -3.01 -7.07 3.40
C PHE A 19 -2.87 -8.60 3.33
N VAL A 20 -2.78 -9.13 2.11
CA VAL A 20 -2.51 -10.55 1.91
C VAL A 20 -1.04 -10.79 2.15
N VAL A 21 -0.75 -11.40 3.31
CA VAL A 21 0.59 -11.56 3.85
C VAL A 21 1.56 -12.26 2.88
N GLY A 22 1.13 -13.36 2.25
CA GLY A 22 2.00 -14.16 1.38
C GLY A 22 3.31 -14.52 2.08
N GLN A 23 4.45 -14.20 1.46
CA GLN A 23 5.79 -14.42 2.03
C GLN A 23 6.24 -13.32 3.02
N ASN A 24 5.40 -12.33 3.31
CA ASN A 24 5.73 -11.16 4.13
C ASN A 24 5.28 -11.30 5.60
N ALA A 25 5.20 -12.52 6.13
CA ALA A 25 4.64 -12.78 7.48
C ALA A 25 5.39 -12.06 8.60
N GLU A 26 6.72 -12.13 8.57
CA GLU A 26 7.55 -11.43 9.54
C GLU A 26 7.41 -9.90 9.41
N LEU A 27 7.45 -9.39 8.17
CA LEU A 27 7.24 -7.97 7.90
C LEU A 27 5.90 -7.46 8.46
N ALA A 28 4.81 -8.20 8.23
CA ALA A 28 3.48 -7.83 8.73
C ALA A 28 3.46 -7.76 10.28
N GLN A 29 4.13 -8.69 10.97
CA GLN A 29 4.27 -8.66 12.42
C GLN A 29 5.10 -7.46 12.90
N ILE A 30 6.22 -7.18 12.24
CA ILE A 30 7.06 -6.01 12.57
C ILE A 30 6.27 -4.71 12.39
N LEU A 31 5.52 -4.56 11.31
CA LEU A 31 4.71 -3.36 11.09
C LEU A 31 3.59 -3.21 12.12
N CYS A 32 3.03 -4.32 12.64
CA CYS A 32 2.12 -4.28 13.78
C CYS A 32 2.81 -3.76 15.05
N LEU A 33 4.01 -4.25 15.37
CA LEU A 33 4.77 -3.74 16.52
C LEU A 33 5.14 -2.25 16.38
N PHE A 34 5.39 -1.80 15.16
CA PHE A 34 5.65 -0.38 14.87
C PHE A 34 4.37 0.46 15.00
N SER A 35 3.24 -0.03 14.49
CA SER A 35 1.95 0.65 14.59
C SER A 35 1.50 0.84 16.05
N GLU A 36 1.87 -0.10 16.93
CA GLU A 36 1.63 -0.04 18.38
C GLU A 36 2.75 0.63 19.19
N ARG A 37 3.86 1.05 18.54
CA ARG A 37 5.06 1.64 19.18
C ARG A 37 5.77 0.72 20.19
N ILE A 38 5.49 -0.59 20.12
CA ILE A 38 6.07 -1.61 21.01
C ILE A 38 7.45 -2.04 20.52
N ALA A 39 7.78 -1.88 19.22
CA ALA A 39 9.07 -2.33 18.70
C ALA A 39 10.29 -1.67 19.39
N SER A 40 10.09 -0.51 20.04
CA SER A 40 11.09 0.15 20.88
C SER A 40 11.60 -0.69 22.05
N GLN A 41 10.80 -1.64 22.55
CA GLN A 41 11.20 -2.60 23.60
C GLN A 41 12.31 -3.54 23.12
N TYR A 42 12.44 -3.72 21.80
CA TYR A 42 13.47 -4.51 21.15
C TYR A 42 14.62 -3.64 20.61
N GLY A 43 14.63 -2.34 20.93
CA GLY A 43 15.65 -1.39 20.45
C GLY A 43 15.42 -0.86 19.04
N GLU A 44 14.34 -1.26 18.38
CA GLU A 44 14.04 -0.90 16.99
C GLU A 44 13.03 0.25 16.91
N ARG A 45 13.40 1.30 16.17
CA ARG A 45 12.53 2.47 15.92
C ARG A 45 12.48 2.90 14.46
N SER A 46 13.25 2.23 13.59
CA SER A 46 13.25 2.54 12.17
C SER A 46 13.18 1.29 11.31
N VAL A 47 12.34 1.32 10.28
CA VAL A 47 12.21 0.26 9.27
C VAL A 47 12.28 0.90 7.89
N TYR A 48 13.04 0.27 7.00
CA TYR A 48 13.03 0.58 5.58
C TYR A 48 12.46 -0.60 4.78
N LEU A 49 11.43 -0.32 3.99
CA LEU A 49 10.76 -1.25 3.11
C LEU A 49 11.24 -1.04 1.68
N TRP A 50 11.59 -2.11 0.98
CA TRP A 50 11.89 -2.01 -0.44
C TRP A 50 11.28 -3.13 -1.25
N GLY A 51 11.10 -2.92 -2.54
CA GLY A 51 10.54 -3.94 -3.44
C GLY A 51 10.01 -3.31 -4.71
N GLU A 52 9.60 -4.15 -5.64
CA GLU A 52 9.09 -3.71 -6.94
C GLU A 52 7.87 -2.78 -6.81
N ALA A 53 7.60 -2.02 -7.87
CA ALA A 53 6.37 -1.25 -7.99
C ALA A 53 5.15 -2.20 -7.89
N GLY A 54 4.13 -1.81 -7.12
CA GLY A 54 2.93 -2.64 -6.92
C GLY A 54 3.08 -3.79 -5.91
N ALA A 55 4.24 -3.94 -5.25
CA ALA A 55 4.43 -4.98 -4.22
C ALA A 55 3.60 -4.78 -2.93
N GLY A 56 2.97 -3.61 -2.75
CA GLY A 56 2.14 -3.30 -1.59
C GLY A 56 2.77 -2.39 -0.53
N LYS A 57 3.93 -1.78 -0.80
CA LYS A 57 4.63 -0.86 0.11
C LYS A 57 3.73 0.28 0.62
N THR A 58 3.14 1.03 -0.31
CA THR A 58 2.17 2.11 -0.02
C THR A 58 0.94 1.61 0.74
N HIS A 59 0.45 0.39 0.45
CA HIS A 59 -0.67 -0.20 1.18
C HIS A 59 -0.31 -0.42 2.65
N LEU A 60 0.86 -1.02 2.91
CA LEU A 60 1.37 -1.26 4.25
C LEU A 60 1.59 0.04 5.03
N LEU A 61 2.18 1.06 4.40
CA LEU A 61 2.34 2.38 5.01
C LEU A 61 0.98 3.01 5.35
N ASN A 62 0.04 3.04 4.41
CA ASN A 62 -1.29 3.59 4.67
C ASN A 62 -2.06 2.80 5.75
N ALA A 63 -1.83 1.49 5.86
CA ALA A 63 -2.40 0.67 6.92
C ALA A 63 -1.97 1.10 8.32
N ILE A 64 -0.69 1.36 8.52
CA ILE A 64 -0.19 1.84 9.80
C ILE A 64 -0.39 3.35 9.98
N ALA A 65 -0.63 4.10 8.91
CA ALA A 65 -0.98 5.53 8.96
C ALA A 65 -2.29 5.81 9.69
N GLN A 66 -3.19 4.82 9.78
CA GLN A 66 -4.45 4.95 10.51
C GLN A 66 -4.28 4.96 12.04
N THR A 67 -3.09 4.67 12.56
CA THR A 67 -2.82 4.72 14.00
C THR A 67 -2.66 6.16 14.49
N PRO A 68 -3.06 6.48 15.74
CA PRO A 68 -2.92 7.83 16.30
C PRO A 68 -1.48 8.36 16.23
N ASN A 69 -1.34 9.69 16.25
CA ASN A 69 -0.04 10.37 16.27
C ASN A 69 0.91 9.91 15.15
N THR A 70 0.35 9.67 13.96
CA THR A 70 1.10 9.21 12.79
C THR A 70 1.03 10.25 11.69
N ARG A 71 2.16 10.51 11.03
CA ARG A 71 2.25 11.40 9.87
C ARG A 71 2.70 10.63 8.64
N TYR A 72 1.87 10.64 7.62
CA TYR A 72 2.18 10.12 6.30
C TYR A 72 2.74 11.23 5.40
N ILE A 73 3.84 10.93 4.71
CA ILE A 73 4.59 11.84 3.85
C ILE A 73 4.84 11.12 2.52
N SER A 74 4.21 11.61 1.45
CA SER A 74 4.48 11.13 0.09
C SER A 74 5.68 11.86 -0.52
N ALA A 75 6.20 11.35 -1.64
CA ALA A 75 7.31 11.99 -2.36
C ALA A 75 7.03 13.43 -2.81
N ASN A 76 5.76 13.79 -3.00
CA ASN A 76 5.30 15.12 -3.45
C ASN A 76 4.69 15.94 -2.31
N ALA A 77 4.88 15.55 -1.05
CA ALA A 77 4.35 16.29 0.10
C ALA A 77 4.95 17.71 0.17
N ALA A 78 4.16 18.64 0.71
CA ALA A 78 4.64 19.98 1.00
C ALA A 78 5.73 19.96 2.07
N GLU A 79 6.65 20.94 2.03
CA GLU A 79 7.80 21.05 2.93
C GLU A 79 7.42 20.93 4.42
N GLU A 80 6.29 21.53 4.81
CA GLU A 80 5.74 21.49 6.18
C GLU A 80 5.51 20.07 6.73
N HIS A 81 5.29 19.08 5.86
CA HIS A 81 5.09 17.69 6.29
C HIS A 81 6.40 17.07 6.81
N PHE A 82 7.55 17.60 6.37
CA PHE A 82 8.87 17.17 6.81
C PHE A 82 9.33 17.83 8.12
N TRP A 83 8.57 18.78 8.66
CA TRP A 83 8.93 19.38 9.95
C TRP A 83 8.60 18.44 11.09
N TYR A 84 9.55 18.29 12.02
CA TYR A 84 9.32 17.52 13.24
C TYR A 84 8.20 18.17 14.06
N SER A 85 7.33 17.35 14.61
CA SER A 85 6.27 17.76 15.51
C SER A 85 6.22 16.83 16.74
N PRO A 86 6.30 17.36 17.97
CA PRO A 86 6.36 16.55 19.20
C PRO A 86 5.16 15.64 19.44
N GLU A 87 4.01 15.96 18.86
CA GLU A 87 2.78 15.17 18.95
C GLU A 87 2.75 13.96 18.02
N ILE A 88 3.73 13.81 17.13
CA ILE A 88 3.81 12.69 16.19
C ILE A 88 4.86 11.68 16.67
N ASP A 89 4.39 10.46 16.88
CA ASP A 89 5.19 9.33 17.38
C ASP A 89 5.65 8.41 16.25
N LEU A 90 5.11 8.55 15.03
CA LEU A 90 5.48 7.76 13.83
C LEU A 90 5.43 8.59 12.57
N TYR A 91 6.54 8.60 11.85
CA TYR A 91 6.66 9.20 10.53
C TYR A 91 6.75 8.10 9.48
N LEU A 92 5.95 8.25 8.42
CA LEU A 92 5.84 7.32 7.31
C LEU A 92 6.26 8.04 6.03
N LEU A 93 7.41 7.67 5.47
CA LEU A 93 7.96 8.28 4.25
C LEU A 93 7.79 7.31 3.08
N ASP A 94 6.82 7.57 2.21
CA ASP A 94 6.61 6.74 1.02
C ASP A 94 7.41 7.26 -0.19
N ASP A 95 7.72 6.34 -1.11
CA ASP A 95 8.39 6.63 -2.39
C ASP A 95 9.65 7.50 -2.23
N CYS A 96 10.52 7.17 -1.27
CA CYS A 96 11.69 8.01 -0.95
C CYS A 96 12.67 8.18 -2.13
N ASP A 97 12.70 7.24 -3.08
CA ASP A 97 13.48 7.35 -4.33
C ASP A 97 12.95 8.41 -5.30
N GLN A 98 11.73 8.91 -5.10
CA GLN A 98 11.10 9.93 -5.93
C GLN A 98 11.19 11.35 -5.30
N LEU A 99 11.77 11.48 -4.11
CA LEU A 99 11.93 12.78 -3.45
C LEU A 99 12.79 13.73 -4.27
N SER A 100 12.35 14.99 -4.36
CA SER A 100 13.17 16.07 -4.91
C SER A 100 14.47 16.28 -4.10
N PRO A 101 15.53 16.85 -4.68
CA PRO A 101 16.77 17.11 -3.95
C PRO A 101 16.59 17.94 -2.67
N ALA A 102 15.63 18.87 -2.64
CA ALA A 102 15.27 19.65 -1.46
C ALA A 102 14.58 18.77 -0.42
N ALA A 103 13.54 18.03 -0.82
CA ALA A 103 12.81 17.13 0.08
C ALA A 103 13.69 16.03 0.69
N GLN A 104 14.75 15.60 0.01
CA GLN A 104 15.74 14.67 0.58
C GLN A 104 16.54 15.29 1.75
N ILE A 105 16.80 16.60 1.72
CA ILE A 105 17.43 17.33 2.85
C ILE A 105 16.47 17.33 4.03
N ASP A 106 15.21 17.66 3.78
CA ASP A 106 14.20 17.79 4.81
C ASP A 106 13.87 16.43 5.44
N ALA A 107 13.78 15.37 4.62
CA ALA A 107 13.63 13.99 5.09
C ALA A 107 14.80 13.54 5.98
N PHE A 108 16.04 13.90 5.63
CA PHE A 108 17.20 13.60 6.45
C PHE A 108 17.16 14.35 7.79
N ALA A 109 16.80 15.63 7.79
CA ALA A 109 16.64 16.42 9.01
C ALA A 109 15.54 15.83 9.91
N LEU A 110 14.38 15.51 9.33
CA LEU A 110 13.26 14.89 10.02
C LEU A 110 13.66 13.56 10.67
N PHE A 111 14.38 12.68 9.95
CA PHE A 111 14.83 11.41 10.49
C PHE A 111 15.68 11.62 11.75
N ASN A 112 16.63 12.56 11.72
CA ASN A 112 17.51 12.82 12.86
C ASN A 112 16.73 13.34 14.07
N GLU A 113 15.81 14.28 13.85
CA GLU A 113 14.97 14.85 14.91
C GLU A 113 14.01 13.80 15.50
N ALA A 114 13.33 13.05 14.64
CA ALA A 114 12.45 11.95 15.05
C ALA A 114 13.23 10.95 15.92
N ARG A 115 14.40 10.51 15.46
CA ARG A 115 15.25 9.58 16.21
C ARG A 115 15.72 10.16 17.55
N ALA A 116 16.17 11.42 17.58
CA ALA A 116 16.66 12.06 18.79
C ALA A 116 15.59 12.14 19.88
N ASN A 117 14.33 12.31 19.47
CA ASN A 117 13.17 12.39 20.35
C ASN A 117 12.44 11.04 20.54
N GLY A 118 12.98 9.94 19.99
CA GLY A 118 12.41 8.61 20.14
C GLY A 118 11.15 8.34 19.30
N ALA A 119 10.81 9.17 18.34
CA ALA A 119 9.75 8.84 17.39
C ALA A 119 10.17 7.68 16.46
N PHE A 120 9.18 6.97 15.94
CA PHE A 120 9.37 5.89 14.97
C PHE A 120 9.43 6.43 13.55
N PHE A 121 10.15 5.74 12.68
CA PHE A 121 10.32 6.13 11.29
C PHE A 121 10.22 4.92 10.37
N VAL A 122 9.21 4.87 9.51
CA VAL A 122 9.09 3.83 8.49
C VAL A 122 9.21 4.50 7.13
N ALA A 123 10.09 3.99 6.27
CA ALA A 123 10.26 4.52 4.92
C ALA A 123 10.11 3.40 3.89
N ALA A 124 9.69 3.76 2.67
CA ALA A 124 9.65 2.83 1.56
C ALA A 124 10.30 3.39 0.31
N GLY A 125 10.87 2.50 -0.50
CA GLY A 125 11.38 2.82 -1.83
C GLY A 125 11.45 1.59 -2.73
N ASN A 126 11.90 1.77 -3.96
CA ASN A 126 11.92 0.67 -4.94
C ASN A 126 13.13 -0.27 -4.82
N HIS A 127 14.18 0.14 -4.11
CA HIS A 127 15.46 -0.56 -4.08
C HIS A 127 16.02 -0.70 -2.66
N PRO A 128 16.88 -1.70 -2.39
CA PRO A 128 17.56 -1.78 -1.10
C PRO A 128 18.47 -0.54 -0.91
N PRO A 129 18.76 -0.14 0.35
CA PRO A 129 19.48 1.11 0.61
C PRO A 129 20.79 1.25 -0.17
N MET A 130 21.55 0.17 -0.35
CA MET A 130 22.85 0.20 -1.04
C MET A 130 22.80 0.79 -2.45
N ILE A 131 21.71 0.54 -3.20
CA ILE A 131 21.56 1.00 -4.60
C ILE A 131 20.44 2.04 -4.76
N LEU A 132 19.85 2.49 -3.65
CA LEU A 132 18.78 3.48 -3.66
C LEU A 132 19.31 4.83 -4.14
N ASN A 133 18.65 5.41 -5.15
CA ASN A 133 19.09 6.67 -5.77
C ASN A 133 18.66 7.91 -4.96
N VAL A 134 19.19 8.04 -3.75
CA VAL A 134 19.03 9.21 -2.87
C VAL A 134 20.40 9.69 -2.39
N ARG A 135 20.44 10.89 -1.82
CA ARG A 135 21.63 11.43 -1.15
C ARG A 135 22.23 10.44 -0.16
N GLU A 136 23.55 10.44 -0.06
CA GLU A 136 24.31 9.48 0.76
C GLU A 136 23.93 9.55 2.25
N ASP A 137 23.74 10.75 2.79
CA ASP A 137 23.33 10.97 4.17
C ASP A 137 21.96 10.34 4.48
N LEU A 138 20.94 10.60 3.66
CA LEU A 138 19.63 9.96 3.78
C LEU A 138 19.73 8.43 3.61
N ARG A 139 20.48 7.95 2.62
CA ARG A 139 20.70 6.51 2.36
C ARG A 139 21.24 5.79 3.59
N THR A 140 22.24 6.37 4.27
CA THR A 140 22.82 5.77 5.48
C THR A 140 21.82 5.74 6.64
N ARG A 141 20.92 6.71 6.75
CA ARG A 141 19.84 6.70 7.75
C ARG A 141 18.81 5.62 7.47
N LEU A 142 18.36 5.50 6.22
CA LEU A 142 17.44 4.44 5.80
C LEU A 142 18.02 3.03 5.98
N GLY A 143 19.35 2.89 5.90
CA GLY A 143 20.06 1.63 6.14
C GLY A 143 20.42 1.35 7.62
N TRP A 144 20.07 2.21 8.57
CA TRP A 144 20.47 2.03 9.97
C TRP A 144 19.55 1.08 10.75
N GLY A 145 18.26 1.06 10.41
CA GLY A 145 17.26 0.21 11.06
C GLY A 145 17.09 -1.15 10.41
N LEU A 146 15.94 -1.76 10.68
CA LEU A 146 15.50 -2.97 10.00
C LEU A 146 15.27 -2.70 8.50
N ILE A 147 15.69 -3.62 7.65
CA ILE A 147 15.50 -3.55 6.19
C ILE A 147 14.71 -4.78 5.75
N TYR A 148 13.53 -4.57 5.18
CA TYR A 148 12.69 -5.66 4.67
C TYR A 148 12.40 -5.48 3.18
N GLN A 149 12.51 -6.58 2.44
CA GLN A 149 11.98 -6.67 1.09
C GLN A 149 10.48 -7.01 1.17
N VAL A 150 9.65 -6.22 0.51
CA VAL A 150 8.23 -6.52 0.28
C VAL A 150 8.14 -7.37 -0.98
N ILE A 151 7.77 -8.62 -0.79
CA ILE A 151 7.62 -9.60 -1.87
C ILE A 151 6.19 -9.47 -2.40
N GLY A 152 6.07 -9.09 -3.68
CA GLY A 152 4.77 -9.03 -4.35
C GLY A 152 4.11 -10.40 -4.47
N LEU A 153 2.78 -10.41 -4.53
CA LEU A 153 2.00 -11.63 -4.70
C LEU A 153 2.25 -12.29 -6.06
N SER A 154 2.28 -13.63 -6.10
CA SER A 154 2.19 -14.37 -7.36
C SER A 154 0.80 -14.21 -7.98
N ASP A 155 0.64 -14.56 -9.27
CA ASP A 155 -0.69 -14.49 -9.89
C ASP A 155 -1.68 -15.46 -9.22
N GLU A 156 -1.21 -16.62 -8.74
CA GLU A 156 -2.02 -17.56 -7.95
C GLU A 156 -2.48 -16.92 -6.64
N ASP A 157 -1.56 -16.29 -5.88
CA ASP A 157 -1.90 -15.59 -4.64
C ASP A 157 -2.89 -14.45 -4.87
N LYS A 158 -2.78 -13.74 -6.00
CA LYS A 158 -3.71 -12.65 -6.38
C LYS A 158 -5.10 -13.20 -6.69
N ILE A 159 -5.20 -14.30 -7.43
CA ILE A 159 -6.48 -14.97 -7.70
C ILE A 159 -7.12 -15.37 -6.37
N ASP A 160 -6.39 -16.08 -5.51
CA ASP A 160 -6.89 -16.54 -4.22
C ASP A 160 -7.31 -15.38 -3.30
N ALA A 161 -6.60 -14.24 -3.37
CA ALA A 161 -6.96 -13.02 -2.65
C ALA A 161 -8.28 -12.42 -3.17
N LEU A 162 -8.41 -12.26 -4.49
CA LEU A 162 -9.59 -11.69 -5.12
C LEU A 162 -10.82 -12.60 -4.96
N GLU A 163 -10.65 -13.93 -5.02
CA GLU A 163 -11.74 -14.88 -4.77
C GLU A 163 -12.25 -14.77 -3.33
N ARG A 164 -11.36 -14.72 -2.34
CA ARG A 164 -11.74 -14.54 -0.93
C ARG A 164 -12.46 -13.20 -0.71
N SER A 165 -11.96 -12.14 -1.33
CA SER A 165 -12.60 -10.81 -1.27
C SER A 165 -14.00 -10.83 -1.87
N ALA A 166 -14.16 -11.44 -3.06
CA ALA A 166 -15.45 -11.61 -3.72
C ALA A 166 -16.43 -12.41 -2.84
N GLN A 167 -15.98 -13.55 -2.28
CA GLN A 167 -16.80 -14.39 -1.40
C GLN A 167 -17.25 -13.63 -0.14
N ALA A 168 -16.35 -12.86 0.50
CA ALA A 168 -16.67 -12.06 1.68
C ALA A 168 -17.73 -10.98 1.39
N LYS A 169 -17.74 -10.45 0.16
CA LYS A 169 -18.73 -9.48 -0.32
C LYS A 169 -20.00 -10.12 -0.92
N GLY A 170 -20.06 -11.45 -1.02
CA GLY A 170 -21.19 -12.15 -1.65
C GLY A 170 -21.22 -12.05 -3.18
N ILE A 171 -20.09 -11.69 -3.81
CA ILE A 171 -19.94 -11.53 -5.24
C ILE A 171 -19.78 -12.90 -5.89
N GLY A 172 -20.71 -13.27 -6.78
CA GLY A 172 -20.66 -14.53 -7.53
C GLY A 172 -19.87 -14.38 -8.83
N LEU A 173 -18.69 -15.03 -8.91
CA LEU A 173 -17.80 -14.97 -10.08
C LEU A 173 -17.88 -16.26 -10.91
N ALA A 174 -18.04 -16.13 -12.23
CA ALA A 174 -17.88 -17.27 -13.13
C ALA A 174 -16.42 -17.71 -13.27
N GLN A 175 -16.21 -18.99 -13.58
CA GLN A 175 -14.87 -19.55 -13.78
C GLN A 175 -14.12 -18.82 -14.89
N GLY A 176 -12.84 -18.53 -14.66
CA GLY A 176 -11.95 -17.88 -15.62
C GLY A 176 -12.00 -16.35 -15.63
N VAL A 177 -12.92 -15.71 -14.91
CA VAL A 177 -12.99 -14.23 -14.80
C VAL A 177 -11.70 -13.64 -14.23
N LEU A 178 -11.22 -14.13 -13.09
CA LEU A 178 -10.01 -13.61 -12.44
C LEU A 178 -8.72 -13.92 -13.21
N PRO A 179 -8.48 -15.15 -13.72
CA PRO A 179 -7.35 -15.42 -14.62
C PRO A 179 -7.32 -14.49 -15.83
N TYR A 180 -8.48 -14.22 -16.43
CA TYR A 180 -8.58 -13.30 -17.56
C TYR A 180 -8.28 -11.86 -17.14
N LEU A 181 -8.82 -11.40 -16.02
CA LEU A 181 -8.58 -10.06 -15.48
C LEU A 181 -7.08 -9.81 -15.26
N ILE A 182 -6.37 -10.73 -14.60
CA ILE A 182 -4.93 -10.60 -14.33
C ILE A 182 -4.09 -10.58 -15.61
N THR A 183 -4.52 -11.30 -16.64
CA THR A 183 -3.79 -11.37 -17.93
C THR A 183 -4.01 -10.12 -18.79
N HIS A 184 -5.17 -9.48 -18.67
CA HIS A 184 -5.60 -8.41 -19.58
C HIS A 184 -5.75 -7.03 -18.94
N TYR A 185 -5.45 -6.90 -17.64
CA TYR A 185 -5.54 -5.64 -16.90
C TYR A 185 -4.26 -5.35 -16.11
N ARG A 186 -4.24 -4.23 -15.39
CA ARG A 186 -3.14 -3.89 -14.46
C ARG A 186 -3.02 -4.99 -13.39
N ARG A 187 -1.77 -5.40 -13.13
CA ARG A 187 -1.45 -6.58 -12.29
C ARG A 187 -1.27 -6.26 -10.81
N ASP A 188 -1.36 -5.00 -10.39
CA ASP A 188 -1.28 -4.61 -8.99
C ASP A 188 -2.61 -4.85 -8.26
N MET A 189 -2.54 -5.22 -6.98
CA MET A 189 -3.73 -5.61 -6.21
C MET A 189 -4.73 -4.48 -6.03
N ARG A 190 -4.30 -3.22 -6.04
CA ARG A 190 -5.20 -2.07 -5.93
C ARG A 190 -6.09 -1.99 -7.17
N SER A 191 -5.48 -1.91 -8.36
CA SER A 191 -6.24 -1.86 -9.61
C SER A 191 -7.11 -3.10 -9.81
N LEU A 192 -6.61 -4.30 -9.47
CA LEU A 192 -7.42 -5.53 -9.56
C LEU A 192 -8.63 -5.50 -8.61
N SER A 193 -8.47 -5.00 -7.38
CA SER A 193 -9.55 -4.93 -6.39
C SER A 193 -10.59 -3.87 -6.75
N SER A 194 -10.17 -2.70 -7.23
CA SER A 194 -11.08 -1.66 -7.70
C SER A 194 -11.87 -2.14 -8.92
N MET A 195 -11.21 -2.80 -9.88
CA MET A 195 -11.89 -3.38 -11.05
C MET A 195 -12.87 -4.50 -10.69
N LEU A 196 -12.57 -5.31 -9.67
CA LEU A 196 -13.53 -6.29 -9.16
C LEU A 196 -14.77 -5.60 -8.55
N GLY A 197 -14.59 -4.48 -7.84
CA GLY A 197 -15.70 -3.68 -7.31
C GLY A 197 -16.55 -3.04 -8.43
N GLU A 198 -15.90 -2.45 -9.43
CA GLU A 198 -16.60 -1.90 -10.61
C GLU A 198 -17.37 -2.97 -11.38
N LEU A 199 -16.80 -4.17 -11.51
CA LEU A 199 -17.45 -5.30 -12.17
C LEU A 199 -18.70 -5.76 -11.41
N ASP A 200 -18.66 -5.73 -10.08
CA ASP A 200 -19.83 -6.03 -9.24
C ASP A 200 -20.92 -4.96 -9.40
N HIS A 201 -20.55 -3.69 -9.28
CA HIS A 201 -21.47 -2.58 -9.51
C HIS A 201 -22.12 -2.65 -10.90
N TYR A 202 -21.33 -2.93 -11.95
CA TYR A 202 -21.83 -3.07 -13.31
C TYR A 202 -22.75 -4.27 -13.49
N SER A 203 -22.43 -5.40 -12.84
CA SER A 203 -23.29 -6.58 -12.78
C SER A 203 -24.65 -6.28 -12.15
N LEU A 204 -24.67 -5.53 -11.04
CA LEU A 204 -25.88 -5.10 -10.35
C LEU A 204 -26.72 -4.13 -11.19
N GLU A 205 -26.09 -3.12 -11.81
CA GLU A 205 -26.76 -2.15 -12.67
C GLU A 205 -27.43 -2.82 -13.88
N THR A 206 -26.70 -3.73 -14.53
CA THR A 206 -27.18 -4.43 -15.74
C THR A 206 -28.02 -5.67 -15.43
N LYS A 207 -28.07 -6.09 -14.17
CA LYS A 207 -28.71 -7.33 -13.69
C LYS A 207 -28.20 -8.57 -14.43
N ARG A 208 -26.91 -8.60 -14.74
CA ARG A 208 -26.24 -9.69 -15.45
C ARG A 208 -25.20 -10.32 -14.55
N PRO A 209 -25.07 -11.66 -14.54
CA PRO A 209 -24.05 -12.32 -13.73
C PRO A 209 -22.64 -11.95 -14.21
N ILE A 210 -21.69 -11.91 -13.26
CA ILE A 210 -20.29 -11.64 -13.54
C ILE A 210 -19.68 -12.80 -14.33
N THR A 211 -19.42 -12.55 -15.60
CA THR A 211 -18.95 -13.53 -16.58
C THR A 211 -17.87 -12.91 -17.47
N LEU A 212 -17.10 -13.75 -18.17
CA LEU A 212 -16.07 -13.27 -19.12
C LEU A 212 -16.59 -12.26 -20.16
N PRO A 213 -17.77 -12.44 -20.78
CA PRO A 213 -18.32 -11.45 -21.69
C PRO A 213 -18.61 -10.10 -21.02
N LEU A 214 -19.11 -10.10 -19.79
CA LEU A 214 -19.39 -8.86 -19.04
C LEU A 214 -18.08 -8.13 -18.70
N LEU A 215 -17.07 -8.87 -18.23
CA LEU A 215 -15.75 -8.30 -17.94
C LEU A 215 -15.13 -7.67 -19.20
N ARG A 216 -15.19 -8.34 -20.34
CA ARG A 216 -14.66 -7.80 -21.61
C ARG A 216 -15.35 -6.51 -22.04
N GLU A 217 -16.66 -6.44 -21.84
CA GLU A 217 -17.45 -5.24 -22.15
C GLU A 217 -17.01 -4.06 -21.27
N LEU A 218 -16.76 -4.31 -19.98
CA LEU A 218 -16.30 -3.28 -19.03
C LEU A 218 -14.89 -2.80 -19.37
N LEU A 219 -13.95 -3.73 -19.60
CA LEU A 219 -12.56 -3.40 -19.98
C LEU A 219 -12.48 -2.59 -21.28
N GLN A 220 -13.36 -2.85 -22.25
CA GLN A 220 -13.42 -2.07 -23.49
C GLN A 220 -13.86 -0.61 -23.26
N ARG A 221 -14.66 -0.35 -22.21
CA ARG A 221 -15.05 1.01 -21.84
C ARG A 221 -13.93 1.74 -21.12
N ASP A 222 -13.27 1.09 -20.18
CA ASP A 222 -12.14 1.66 -19.43
C ASP A 222 -10.96 2.04 -20.36
N HIS A 223 -10.75 1.31 -21.46
CA HIS A 223 -9.75 1.66 -22.48
C HIS A 223 -10.16 2.79 -23.44
N ALA A 224 -11.42 3.22 -23.43
CA ALA A 224 -11.94 4.27 -24.30
C ALA A 224 -11.99 5.65 -23.64
N GLU A 225 -11.79 5.71 -22.32
CA GLU A 225 -11.71 6.93 -21.50
C GLU A 225 -10.25 7.30 -21.20
#